data_AF-A0A2E0P5A2-F1
#
_entry.id   AF-A0A2E0P5A2-F1
#
_cell.length_a   1.000
_cell.length_b   1.000
_cell.length_c   1.000
_cell.angle_alpha   90.00
_cell.angle_beta   90.00
_cell.angle_gamma   90.00
#
_symmetry.space_group_name_H-M   'P 1'
#
loop_
_entity.id
_entity.type
_entity.pdbx_description
1 polymer ?
#
loop_
_entity_poly.entity_id
_entity_poly.type
_entity_poly.pdbx_seq_one_letter_code
_entity_poly.pdbx_strand_id
1 'polypeptide(L)'
;MGEDIPALGILIDLPFAFLMWAAILRFLLSMVIKEDSRTPVMRFLNSFIMPIVHVTRFFTPSWVIERLAPVYLAFWVFILRYYVMPLFIGYDINGFGSLSIEYLLISVWVEYGF
;
A
#
# COMPACT_ATOMS: atom_id res chain seq x y z
N MET A 1 -1.54 12.49 -21.07
CA MET A 1 -0.83 11.40 -21.75
C MET A 1 0.29 11.00 -20.80
N GLY A 2 0.22 9.81 -20.21
CA GLY A 2 1.17 9.39 -19.18
C GLY A 2 2.56 9.39 -19.79
N GLU A 3 3.42 10.29 -19.32
CA GLU A 3 4.86 10.18 -19.56
C GLU A 3 5.28 8.79 -19.11
N ASP A 4 6.13 8.16 -19.92
CA ASP A 4 6.60 6.80 -19.77
C ASP A 4 7.08 6.54 -18.34
N ILE A 5 6.21 5.99 -17.49
CA ILE A 5 6.63 5.50 -16.17
C ILE A 5 7.70 4.46 -16.50
N PRO A 6 8.97 4.66 -16.09
CA PRO A 6 10.04 3.77 -16.48
C PRO A 6 9.67 2.36 -16.05
N ALA A 7 9.87 1.35 -16.91
CA ALA A 7 9.54 -0.04 -16.57
C ALA A 7 10.17 -0.48 -15.24
N LEU A 8 11.36 0.06 -14.92
CA LEU A 8 12.03 -0.09 -13.64
C LEU A 8 11.27 0.57 -12.47
N GLY A 9 10.68 1.74 -12.69
CA GLY A 9 9.82 2.41 -11.71
C GLY A 9 8.60 1.60 -11.35
N ILE A 10 7.92 1.01 -12.34
CA ILE A 10 6.79 0.11 -12.11
C ILE A 10 7.24 -1.11 -11.32
N LEU A 11 8.35 -1.74 -11.70
CA LEU A 11 8.85 -2.95 -11.04
C LEU A 11 9.18 -2.72 -9.56
N ILE A 12 9.77 -1.57 -9.23
CA ILE A 12 10.13 -1.22 -7.86
C ILE A 12 8.89 -0.77 -7.07
N ASP A 13 7.96 -0.02 -7.66
CA ASP A 13 6.75 0.47 -6.98
C ASP A 13 5.73 -0.65 -6.70
N LEU A 14 5.66 -1.67 -7.54
CA LEU A 14 4.72 -2.80 -7.42
C LEU A 14 4.71 -3.47 -6.02
N PRO A 15 5.84 -3.89 -5.42
CA PRO A 15 5.85 -4.48 -4.09
C PRO A 15 5.39 -3.51 -3.00
N PHE A 16 5.73 -2.21 -3.11
CA PHE A 16 5.24 -1.20 -2.17
C PHE A 16 3.75 -0.97 -2.30
N ALA A 17 3.24 -0.94 -3.53
CA ALA A 17 1.83 -0.84 -3.81
C ALA A 17 1.05 -2.02 -3.22
N PHE A 18 1.54 -3.25 -3.44
CA PHE A 18 0.96 -4.45 -2.84
C PHE A 18 0.97 -4.41 -1.31
N LEU A 19 2.10 -3.99 -0.71
CA LEU A 19 2.23 -3.86 0.74
C LEU A 19 1.23 -2.85 1.31
N MET A 20 1.07 -1.70 0.68
CA MET A 20 0.12 -0.66 1.07
C MET A 20 -1.32 -1.19 1.06
N TRP A 21 -1.74 -1.78 -0.05
CA TRP A 21 -3.08 -2.34 -0.19
C TRP A 21 -3.34 -3.52 0.75
N ALA A 22 -2.35 -4.39 0.98
CA ALA A 22 -2.45 -5.48 1.93
C ALA A 22 -2.59 -4.98 3.38
N ALA A 23 -1.88 -3.91 3.75
CA ALA A 23 -2.00 -3.30 5.08
C ALA A 23 -3.38 -2.63 5.28
N ILE A 24 -3.90 -1.94 4.26
CA ILE A 24 -5.26 -1.40 4.26
C ILE A 24 -6.28 -2.54 4.38
N LEU A 25 -6.14 -3.61 3.61
CA LEU A 25 -7.02 -4.78 3.67
C LEU A 25 -7.00 -5.44 5.05
N ARG A 26 -5.83 -5.63 5.66
CA ARG A 26 -5.71 -6.15 7.02
C ARG A 26 -6.47 -5.29 8.03
N PHE A 27 -6.35 -3.96 7.91
CA PHE A 27 -7.10 -3.04 8.76
C PHE A 27 -8.62 -3.16 8.55
N LEU A 28 -9.08 -3.13 7.30
CA LEU A 28 -10.51 -3.28 6.98
C LEU A 28 -11.07 -4.60 7.50
N LEU A 29 -10.33 -5.70 7.35
CA LEU A 29 -10.74 -6.99 7.88
C LEU A 29 -10.80 -7.01 9.41
N SER A 30 -9.96 -6.24 10.11
CA SER A 30 -10.03 -6.11 11.57
C SER A 30 -11.29 -5.39 12.08
N MET A 31 -11.99 -4.65 11.20
CA MET A 31 -13.29 -4.05 11.52
C MET A 31 -14.43 -5.07 11.44
N VAL A 32 -14.37 -5.99 10.46
CA VAL A 32 -15.42 -6.99 10.21
C VAL A 32 -15.21 -8.25 11.05
N ILE A 33 -13.96 -8.63 11.26
CA ILE A 33 -13.56 -9.89 11.88
C ILE A 33 -12.70 -9.58 13.12
N LYS A 34 -12.91 -10.34 14.19
CA LYS A 34 -12.03 -10.26 15.37
C LYS A 34 -10.57 -10.52 14.97
N GLU A 35 -9.66 -9.72 15.51
CA GLU A 35 -8.22 -9.79 15.20
C GLU A 35 -7.59 -11.15 15.55
N ASP A 36 -8.10 -11.81 16.59
CA ASP A 36 -7.70 -13.16 17.03
C ASP A 36 -8.49 -14.28 16.35
N SER A 37 -9.21 -13.98 15.27
CA SER A 37 -9.91 -15.01 14.51
C SER A 37 -8.90 -15.95 13.85
N ARG A 38 -9.14 -17.26 13.96
CA ARG A 38 -8.35 -18.30 13.27
C ARG A 38 -8.68 -18.41 11.78
N THR A 39 -9.24 -17.36 11.18
CA THR A 39 -9.53 -17.37 9.74
C THR A 39 -8.22 -17.41 8.96
N PRO A 40 -8.11 -18.24 7.91
CA PRO A 40 -6.87 -18.41 7.16
C PRO A 40 -6.39 -17.09 6.54
N VAL A 41 -7.33 -16.23 6.10
CA VAL A 41 -7.05 -14.91 5.53
C VAL A 41 -6.43 -13.97 6.58
N MET A 42 -7.04 -13.85 7.76
CA MET A 42 -6.52 -12.96 8.82
C MET A 42 -5.18 -13.45 9.35
N ARG A 43 -4.98 -14.77 9.46
CA ARG A 43 -3.71 -15.35 9.88
C ARG A 43 -2.59 -15.06 8.88
N PHE A 44 -2.86 -15.21 7.57
CA PHE A 44 -1.90 -14.89 6.53
C PHE A 44 -1.53 -13.40 6.55
N LEU A 45 -2.54 -12.52 6.59
CA LEU A 45 -2.32 -11.08 6.64
C LEU A 45 -1.57 -10.63 7.89
N ASN A 46 -1.92 -11.17 9.06
CA ASN A 46 -1.18 -10.87 10.29
C ASN A 46 0.28 -11.35 10.20
N SER A 47 0.53 -12.54 9.65
CA SER A 47 1.89 -13.06 9.48
C SER A 47 2.74 -12.23 8.52
N PHE A 48 2.13 -11.61 7.51
CA PHE A 48 2.84 -10.81 6.51
C PHE A 48 3.00 -9.34 6.95
N ILE A 49 1.93 -8.73 7.48
CA ILE A 49 1.88 -7.30 7.80
C ILE A 49 2.41 -6.99 9.20
N MET A 50 2.09 -7.77 10.23
CA MET A 50 2.44 -7.42 11.61
C MET A 50 3.96 -7.32 11.86
N PRO A 51 4.83 -8.18 11.28
CA PRO A 51 6.27 -8.00 11.41
C PRO A 51 6.75 -6.67 10.83
N ILE A 52 6.21 -6.26 9.69
CA ILE A 52 6.57 -5.00 9.03
C ILE A 52 6.07 -3.81 9.85
N VAL A 53 4.83 -3.90 10.38
CA VAL A 53 4.28 -2.90 11.32
C VAL A 53 5.16 -2.75 12.56
N HIS A 54 5.74 -3.85 13.06
CA HIS A 54 6.62 -3.80 14.23
C HIS A 54 7.90 -3.00 13.93
N VAL A 55 8.46 -3.14 12.73
CA VAL A 55 9.62 -2.35 12.28
C VAL A 55 9.25 -0.88 12.12
N THR A 56 8.10 -0.58 11.52
CA THR A 56 7.66 0.81 11.31
C THR A 56 7.08 1.48 12.55
N ARG A 57 6.91 0.73 13.66
CA ARG A 57 6.53 1.28 14.96
C ARG A 57 7.53 2.33 15.45
N PHE A 58 8.79 2.28 15.00
CA PHE A 58 9.79 3.31 15.28
C PHE A 58 9.40 4.70 14.73
N PHE A 59 8.76 4.75 13.55
CA PHE A 59 8.28 5.98 12.92
C PHE A 59 6.85 6.34 13.33
N THR A 60 6.13 5.41 13.96
CA THR A 60 4.73 5.59 14.31
C THR A 60 4.62 6.23 15.70
N PRO A 61 3.81 7.29 15.87
CA PRO A 61 3.65 7.94 17.17
C PRO A 61 3.10 6.99 18.24
N SER A 62 3.51 7.20 19.50
CA SER A 62 3.14 6.34 20.64
C SER A 62 1.65 6.39 21.00
N TRP A 63 0.92 7.42 20.57
CA TRP A 63 -0.52 7.58 20.81
C TRP A 63 -1.40 6.78 19.83
N VAL A 64 -0.81 6.15 18.81
CA VAL A 64 -1.54 5.34 17.83
C VAL A 64 -2.00 4.03 18.47
N ILE A 65 -3.30 3.77 18.39
CA ILE A 65 -3.91 2.52 18.84
C ILE A 65 -3.38 1.37 17.97
N GLU A 66 -3.08 0.21 18.57
CA GLU A 66 -2.50 -0.94 17.87
C GLU A 66 -3.30 -1.38 16.64
N ARG A 67 -4.63 -1.27 16.69
CA ARG A 67 -5.51 -1.57 15.56
C ARG A 67 -5.25 -0.68 14.34
N LEU A 68 -4.85 0.57 14.55
CA LEU A 68 -4.55 1.55 13.49
C LEU A 68 -3.13 1.41 12.93
N ALA A 69 -2.26 0.64 13.58
CA ALA A 69 -0.86 0.51 13.17
C ALA A 69 -0.66 0.03 11.71
N PRO A 70 -1.46 -0.89 11.14
CA PRO A 70 -1.38 -1.26 9.72
C PRO A 70 -1.75 -0.12 8.77
N VAL A 71 -2.69 0.76 9.16
CA VAL A 71 -3.04 1.93 8.34
C VAL A 71 -1.90 2.94 8.36
N TYR A 72 -1.22 3.10 9.50
CA TYR A 72 -0.02 3.93 9.57
C TYR A 72 1.11 3.38 8.71
N LEU A 73 1.30 2.05 8.67
CA LEU A 73 2.22 1.43 7.71
C LEU A 73 1.84 1.79 6.28
N ALA A 74 0.56 1.63 5.91
CA ALA A 74 0.08 1.98 4.58
C ALA A 74 0.31 3.46 4.25
N PHE A 75 0.11 4.35 5.21
CA PHE A 75 0.35 5.79 5.06
C PHE A 75 1.83 6.11 4.81
N TRP A 76 2.74 5.49 5.55
CA TRP A 76 4.19 5.66 5.32
C TRP A 76 4.61 5.15 3.94
N VAL A 77 4.10 3.98 3.56
CA VAL A 77 4.36 3.42 2.22
C VAL A 77 3.77 4.36 1.15
N PHE A 78 2.59 4.92 1.35
CA PHE A 78 2.00 5.90 0.45
C PHE A 78 2.89 7.16 0.29
N ILE A 79 3.39 7.73 1.39
CA ILE A 79 4.32 8.87 1.32
C ILE A 79 5.57 8.52 0.52
N LEU A 80 6.13 7.33 0.78
CA LEU A 80 7.32 6.86 0.06
C LEU A 80 7.03 6.70 -1.44
N ARG A 81 5.89 6.13 -1.80
CA ARG A 81 5.49 5.96 -3.21
C ARG A 81 5.17 7.29 -3.91
N TYR A 82 4.53 8.21 -3.21
CA TYR A 82 4.02 9.45 -3.82
C TYR A 82 5.07 10.56 -3.88
N TYR A 83 5.95 10.66 -2.87
CA TYR A 83 6.94 11.74 -2.79
C TYR A 83 8.37 11.27 -3.02
N VAL A 84 8.73 10.07 -2.56
CA VAL A 84 10.14 9.63 -2.57
C VAL A 84 10.49 8.95 -3.89
N MET A 85 9.65 8.05 -4.39
CA MET A 85 9.86 7.36 -5.66
C MET A 85 10.02 8.30 -6.87
N PRO A 86 9.18 9.33 -7.07
CA PRO A 86 9.34 10.28 -8.18
C PRO A 86 10.71 10.95 -8.19
N LEU A 87 11.20 11.33 -7.01
CA LEU A 87 12.48 11.99 -6.85
C LEU A 87 13.67 11.08 -7.23
N PHE A 88 13.54 9.77 -7.01
CA PHE A 88 14.61 8.81 -7.33
C PHE A 88 14.57 8.30 -8.77
N ILE A 89 13.37 8.14 -9.34
CA ILE A 89 13.17 7.46 -10.62
C ILE A 89 12.92 8.46 -11.76
N GLY A 90 12.58 9.70 -11.44
CA GLY A 90 12.45 10.80 -12.39
C GLY A 90 11.16 10.78 -13.21
N TYR A 91 10.07 10.22 -12.68
CA TYR A 91 8.74 10.29 -13.29
C TYR A 91 7.82 11.18 -12.47
N ASP A 92 7.00 11.99 -13.13
CA ASP A 92 6.06 12.88 -12.45
C ASP A 92 4.76 12.17 -12.08
N ILE A 93 4.32 12.37 -10.84
CA ILE A 93 3.04 11.88 -10.33
C ILE A 93 2.05 13.04 -10.29
N ASN A 94 1.06 12.99 -11.18
CA ASN A 94 0.02 14.00 -11.28
C ASN A 94 -1.11 13.79 -10.24
N GLY A 95 -1.23 12.60 -9.64
CA GLY A 95 -2.22 12.30 -8.62
C GLY A 95 -2.19 10.84 -8.15
N PHE A 96 -3.14 10.46 -7.28
CA PHE A 96 -3.21 9.09 -6.76
C PHE A 96 -3.36 8.04 -7.89
N GLY A 97 -4.17 8.35 -8.91
CA GLY A 97 -4.41 7.45 -10.04
C GLY A 97 -3.24 7.30 -11.01
N SER A 98 -2.16 8.07 -10.85
CA SER A 98 -0.93 7.91 -11.66
C SER A 98 0.13 7.04 -10.97
N LEU A 99 -0.15 6.50 -9.78
CA LEU A 99 0.69 5.47 -9.17
C LEU A 99 0.62 4.17 -9.99
N SER A 100 1.66 3.33 -9.94
CA SER A 100 1.85 2.25 -10.90
C SER A 100 0.67 1.25 -10.98
N ILE A 101 0.29 0.64 -9.87
CA ILE A 101 -0.83 -0.32 -9.81
C ILE A 101 -2.15 0.38 -10.08
N GLU A 102 -2.36 1.55 -9.49
CA GLU A 102 -3.58 2.32 -9.60
C GLU A 102 -3.85 2.71 -11.07
N TYR A 103 -2.82 3.16 -11.79
CA TYR A 103 -2.89 3.46 -13.21
C TYR A 103 -3.21 2.22 -14.04
N LEU A 104 -2.55 1.08 -13.78
CA LEU A 104 -2.80 -0.18 -14.49
C LEU A 104 -4.24 -0.68 -14.28
N LEU A 105 -4.77 -0.56 -13.07
CA LEU A 105 -6.15 -0.96 -12.78
C LEU A 105 -7.15 -0.03 -13.47
N ILE A 106 -6.90 1.28 -13.42
CA ILE A 106 -7.76 2.27 -14.08
C ILE A 106 -7.70 2.10 -15.60
N SER A 107 -6.52 1.84 -16.19
CA SER A 107 -6.38 1.66 -17.63
C SER A 107 -7.16 0.44 -18.12
N VAL A 108 -7.06 -0.69 -17.40
CA VAL A 108 -7.85 -1.90 -17.70
C VAL A 108 -9.34 -1.62 -17.56
N TRP A 109 -9.76 -0.92 -16.51
CA TRP A 109 -11.18 -0.60 -16.30
C TRP A 109 -11.73 0.31 -17.41
N VAL A 110 -10.97 1.33 -17.84
CA VAL A 110 -11.32 2.21 -18.94
C VAL A 110 -11.36 1.47 -20.29
N GLU A 111 -10.45 0.53 -20.51
CA GLU A 111 -10.36 -0.23 -21.76
C GLU A 111 -11.48 -1.27 -21.91
N TYR A 112 -11.80 -1.98 -20.83
CA TYR A 112 -12.77 -3.09 -20.86
C TYR A 112 -14.19 -2.72 -20.40
N GLY A 113 -14.39 -1.50 -19.87
CA GLY A 113 -15.70 -0.90 -19.63
C GLY A 113 -16.67 -1.79 -18.85
N PHE A 114 -16.56 -1.79 -17.52
CA PHE A 114 -17.65 -2.18 -16.64
C PHE A 114 -18.29 -0.94 -16.00
#